data_AF-A0A1A9BXZ8-F1
#
_entry.id   AF-A0A1A9BXZ8-F1
#
_cell.length_a   1.000
_cell.length_b   1.000
_cell.length_c   1.000
_cell.angle_alpha   90.00
_cell.angle_beta   90.00
_cell.angle_gamma   90.00
#
_symmetry.space_group_name_H-M   'P 1'
#
loop_
_entity.id
_entity.type
_entity.pdbx_description
1 polymer ?
#
loop_
_entity_poly.entity_id
_entity_poly.type
_entity_poly.pdbx_seq_one_letter_code
_entity_poly.pdbx_strand_id
1 'polypeptide(L)'
;MNPSAPKPNPPGHAHPADRPRPPGRTADLTGGARAPPVATQGTDAVAELNRRRRPCTTRPPCSSSWGPSFSPWACWAASPAAWASPPIPLYLLAGLAFGHGGILPLQASEEFTATGAEIGVILLLLLLGLEYSASELVTNLKTQYPSGAVDFVLNAVPGAVAALVLGWGPVAAVALAGVTWISSSGVIAKVLGDLRRLGNRETPVILGVLVIEDLAMAVYLPILTALLAGVSLAGGTVTLLISLGTVGGVLYVALRHGRLISRAVSSDNAEMLLLVVLGLTLLVAGIAQQLQVSAAVGAFLVGIALSGEVAEGASNLLTPLRDLFAAVFFVFFGLSTNPADIPPVLIPALILAVVTALTKVATGWYAARRAGIQGGGRWRAGGTLVARGEFSIVIAGLAVGVEPRIGPLATAYVLILVIVGPLTARWTEPLARRITGRPAATAPAEEIADEESAESAPARV
;
A
#
# COMPACT_ATOMS: atom_id res chain seq x y z
N MET A 1 25.06 -27.15 -66.03
CA MET A 1 24.49 -27.91 -64.90
C MET A 1 22.98 -27.95 -65.07
N ASN A 2 22.48 -29.18 -65.29
CA ASN A 2 21.12 -29.74 -65.20
C ASN A 2 19.87 -29.00 -65.77
N PRO A 3 19.03 -29.67 -66.58
CA PRO A 3 17.84 -29.11 -67.23
C PRO A 3 16.49 -29.50 -66.55
N SER A 4 15.41 -28.84 -67.00
CA SER A 4 14.02 -29.34 -67.20
C SER A 4 13.21 -29.99 -66.04
N ALA A 5 12.05 -29.39 -65.70
CA ALA A 5 10.73 -30.05 -65.64
C ALA A 5 9.59 -29.07 -65.25
N PRO A 6 8.32 -29.29 -65.69
CA PRO A 6 7.19 -28.37 -65.52
C PRO A 6 6.29 -28.69 -64.29
N LYS A 7 5.47 -27.70 -63.89
CA LYS A 7 4.51 -27.74 -62.78
C LYS A 7 3.38 -28.77 -62.97
N PRO A 8 2.92 -29.48 -61.91
CA PRO A 8 1.68 -30.24 -61.94
C PRO A 8 0.47 -29.45 -61.40
N ASN A 9 -0.71 -29.76 -61.94
CA ASN A 9 -2.04 -29.28 -61.53
C ASN A 9 -2.52 -29.87 -60.19
N PRO A 10 -3.52 -29.27 -59.51
CA PRO A 10 -3.96 -29.68 -58.18
C PRO A 10 -4.94 -30.87 -58.20
N PRO A 11 -4.93 -31.77 -57.21
CA PRO A 11 -5.96 -32.78 -57.07
C PRO A 11 -7.09 -32.37 -56.11
N GLY A 12 -8.31 -32.41 -56.64
CA GLY A 12 -9.49 -33.13 -56.14
C GLY A 12 -9.87 -33.10 -54.65
N HIS A 13 -11.07 -32.58 -54.39
CA HIS A 13 -11.86 -32.81 -53.19
C HIS A 13 -12.10 -34.30 -52.90
N ALA A 14 -11.95 -34.73 -51.64
CA ALA A 14 -12.49 -35.99 -51.14
C ALA A 14 -12.98 -35.86 -49.67
N HIS A 15 -14.18 -36.40 -49.46
CA HIS A 15 -14.97 -36.48 -48.23
C HIS A 15 -14.28 -37.20 -47.06
N PRO A 16 -14.50 -36.81 -45.79
CA PRO A 16 -14.03 -37.56 -44.64
C PRO A 16 -15.09 -38.58 -44.18
N ALA A 17 -14.95 -39.82 -44.63
CA ALA A 17 -15.60 -40.98 -44.03
C ALA A 17 -14.60 -42.14 -44.00
N ASP A 18 -13.69 -42.12 -43.01
CA ASP A 18 -12.98 -43.33 -42.57
C ASP A 18 -12.12 -43.04 -41.33
N ARG A 19 -12.60 -43.45 -40.16
CA ARG A 19 -11.75 -44.00 -39.07
C ARG A 19 -12.55 -45.03 -38.25
N PRO A 20 -11.90 -46.11 -37.77
CA PRO A 20 -12.56 -47.35 -37.35
C PRO A 20 -12.96 -47.37 -35.87
N ARG A 21 -14.06 -48.08 -35.56
CA ARG A 21 -14.53 -48.40 -34.19
C ARG A 21 -13.73 -49.56 -33.59
N PRO A 22 -13.44 -49.57 -32.28
CA PRO A 22 -12.98 -50.76 -31.58
C PRO A 22 -14.13 -51.70 -31.18
N PRO A 23 -13.85 -53.00 -30.96
CA PRO A 23 -14.85 -54.07 -30.99
C PRO A 23 -15.54 -54.29 -29.63
N GLY A 24 -16.76 -54.79 -29.69
CA GLY A 24 -17.47 -55.38 -28.54
C GLY A 24 -17.60 -56.89 -28.68
N ARG A 25 -17.73 -57.59 -27.53
CA ARG A 25 -18.39 -58.89 -27.26
C ARG A 25 -17.82 -59.44 -25.94
N THR A 26 -18.47 -60.19 -25.06
CA THR A 26 -19.85 -60.61 -24.73
C THR A 26 -19.70 -61.57 -23.53
N ALA A 27 -20.67 -61.59 -22.60
CA ALA A 27 -21.11 -62.73 -21.76
C ALA A 27 -20.07 -63.36 -20.81
N ASP A 28 -20.36 -63.99 -19.67
CA ASP A 28 -21.46 -64.19 -18.70
C ASP A 28 -20.76 -65.03 -17.58
N LEU A 29 -21.37 -65.20 -16.40
CA LEU A 29 -21.12 -66.23 -15.35
C LEU A 29 -21.20 -65.69 -13.91
N THR A 30 -22.39 -65.86 -13.35
CA THR A 30 -22.72 -66.34 -11.99
C THR A 30 -21.63 -66.44 -10.91
N GLY A 31 -21.91 -65.84 -9.74
CA GLY A 31 -21.58 -66.48 -8.46
C GLY A 31 -20.95 -65.58 -7.37
N GLY A 32 -21.73 -65.27 -6.34
CA GLY A 32 -21.24 -65.27 -4.96
C GLY A 32 -20.74 -63.96 -4.33
N ALA A 33 -21.16 -63.77 -3.08
CA ALA A 33 -20.64 -62.87 -2.03
C ALA A 33 -21.15 -61.42 -2.00
N ARG A 34 -21.97 -61.17 -0.95
CA ARG A 34 -22.33 -59.84 -0.43
C ARG A 34 -21.07 -59.09 0.05
N ALA A 35 -20.96 -57.83 -0.35
CA ALA A 35 -20.13 -56.81 0.32
C ALA A 35 -21.05 -55.62 0.72
N PRO A 36 -20.81 -54.96 1.86
CA PRO A 36 -21.69 -53.93 2.41
C PRO A 36 -21.63 -52.62 1.58
N PRO A 37 -22.66 -51.75 1.66
CA PRO A 37 -22.64 -50.49 0.93
C PRO A 37 -21.54 -49.57 1.47
N VAL A 38 -20.67 -49.13 0.58
CA VAL A 38 -19.71 -48.04 0.82
C VAL A 38 -20.52 -46.76 1.05
N ALA A 39 -20.42 -46.22 2.25
CA ALA A 39 -20.97 -44.92 2.59
C ALA A 39 -20.29 -43.85 1.72
N THR A 40 -21.08 -43.11 0.95
CA THR A 40 -20.66 -41.89 0.25
C THR A 40 -20.37 -40.78 1.26
N GLN A 41 -19.22 -40.85 1.93
CA GLN A 41 -18.62 -39.72 2.62
C GLN A 41 -17.96 -38.80 1.57
N GLY A 42 -18.73 -37.92 0.96
CA GLY A 42 -18.19 -36.98 -0.02
C GLY A 42 -19.04 -35.75 -0.31
N THR A 43 -20.36 -35.84 -0.10
CA THR A 43 -21.29 -34.75 -0.42
C THR A 43 -21.68 -33.89 0.80
N ASP A 44 -21.59 -34.44 2.01
CA ASP A 44 -22.01 -33.71 3.22
C ASP A 44 -20.94 -32.75 3.74
N ALA A 45 -19.64 -33.03 3.51
CA ALA A 45 -18.55 -32.15 3.91
C ALA A 45 -18.50 -30.85 3.09
N VAL A 46 -18.88 -30.90 1.81
CA VAL A 46 -18.93 -29.72 0.92
C VAL A 46 -20.14 -28.84 1.25
N ALA A 47 -21.28 -29.43 1.64
CA ALA A 47 -22.46 -28.70 2.10
C ALA A 47 -22.22 -28.00 3.45
N GLU A 48 -21.45 -28.62 4.36
CA GLU A 48 -21.11 -28.07 5.67
C GLU A 48 -20.07 -26.93 5.57
N LEU A 49 -19.08 -27.05 4.67
CA LEU A 49 -18.11 -25.99 4.38
C LEU A 49 -18.77 -24.76 3.71
N ASN A 50 -19.82 -24.96 2.92
CA ASN A 50 -20.54 -23.86 2.28
C ASN A 50 -21.51 -23.13 3.23
N ARG A 51 -21.96 -23.77 4.33
CA ARG A 51 -22.67 -23.07 5.42
C ARG A 51 -21.78 -22.14 6.23
N ARG A 52 -20.49 -22.50 6.39
CA ARG A 52 -19.50 -21.67 7.12
C ARG A 52 -18.99 -20.46 6.33
N ARG A 53 -19.30 -20.35 5.03
CA ARG A 53 -19.00 -19.19 4.17
C ARG A 53 -20.17 -18.21 4.01
N ARG A 54 -21.22 -18.31 4.83
CA ARG A 54 -22.23 -17.24 4.88
C ARG A 54 -21.68 -16.08 5.73
N PRO A 55 -21.58 -14.85 5.20
CA PRO A 55 -21.27 -13.71 6.04
C PRO A 55 -22.37 -13.59 7.10
N CYS A 56 -21.97 -13.51 8.37
CA CYS A 56 -22.85 -13.16 9.48
C CYS A 56 -23.52 -11.81 9.18
N THR A 57 -24.70 -11.90 8.56
CA THR A 57 -25.65 -10.80 8.34
C THR A 57 -26.66 -10.84 9.47
N THR A 58 -26.19 -10.92 10.71
CA THR A 58 -27.02 -10.61 11.87
C THR A 58 -26.94 -9.11 12.10
N ARG A 59 -27.80 -8.37 11.38
CA ARG A 59 -28.24 -7.05 11.86
C ARG A 59 -28.76 -7.26 13.29
N PRO A 60 -28.38 -6.44 14.29
CA PRO A 60 -29.14 -6.42 15.52
C PRO A 60 -30.58 -6.00 15.17
N PRO A 61 -31.62 -6.57 15.80
CA PRO A 61 -32.97 -6.12 15.57
C PRO A 61 -33.08 -4.70 16.13
N CYS A 62 -32.96 -3.69 15.27
CA CYS A 62 -33.54 -2.39 15.53
C CYS A 62 -35.05 -2.61 15.54
N SER A 63 -35.59 -2.79 16.75
CA SER A 63 -37.03 -2.80 17.00
C SER A 63 -37.63 -1.56 16.34
N SER A 64 -38.65 -1.79 15.51
CA SER A 64 -39.35 -0.84 14.65
C SER A 64 -40.20 0.19 15.41
N SER A 65 -39.85 0.55 16.64
CA SER A 65 -40.65 1.41 17.52
C SER A 65 -40.16 2.85 17.63
N TRP A 66 -39.15 3.29 16.86
CA TRP A 66 -38.64 4.66 16.92
C TRP A 66 -38.93 5.39 15.60
N GLY A 67 -39.69 6.49 15.69
CA GLY A 67 -40.23 7.25 14.56
C GLY A 67 -39.18 7.87 13.62
N PRO A 68 -39.62 8.53 12.53
CA PRO A 68 -38.83 8.83 11.33
C PRO A 68 -37.72 9.90 11.48
N SER A 69 -37.30 10.23 12.71
CA SER A 69 -36.28 11.26 12.98
C SER A 69 -34.93 10.73 13.46
N PHE A 70 -34.74 9.41 13.59
CA PHE A 70 -33.45 8.85 14.00
C PHE A 70 -32.52 8.64 12.81
N SER A 71 -31.62 9.60 12.61
CA SER A 71 -30.61 9.51 11.57
C SER A 71 -29.73 8.25 11.78
N PRO A 72 -29.51 7.40 10.76
CA PRO A 72 -28.57 6.26 10.81
C PRO A 72 -27.17 6.65 11.30
N TRP A 73 -26.85 7.94 11.19
CA TRP A 73 -25.61 8.59 11.60
C TRP A 73 -25.37 8.54 13.12
N ALA A 74 -26.41 8.71 13.93
CA ALA A 74 -26.28 8.69 15.40
C ALA A 74 -25.96 7.28 15.92
N CYS A 75 -26.56 6.26 15.31
CA CYS A 75 -26.34 4.85 15.67
C CYS A 75 -24.96 4.36 15.21
N TRP A 76 -24.46 4.86 14.07
CA TRP A 76 -23.11 4.54 13.58
C TRP A 76 -22.00 5.30 14.34
N ALA A 77 -22.19 6.58 14.68
CA ALA A 77 -21.22 7.35 15.47
C ALA A 77 -21.00 6.78 16.88
N ALA A 78 -22.02 6.10 17.44
CA ALA A 78 -21.96 5.40 18.73
C ALA A 78 -21.36 3.97 18.64
N SER A 79 -21.04 3.46 17.45
CA SER A 79 -20.48 2.13 17.29
C SER A 79 -18.98 2.13 17.64
N PRO A 80 -18.47 1.18 18.45
CA PRO A 80 -17.05 1.08 18.82
C PRO A 80 -16.11 1.03 17.59
N ALA A 81 -16.59 0.45 16.48
CA ALA A 81 -15.87 0.41 15.20
C ALA A 81 -15.65 1.79 14.55
N ALA A 82 -16.49 2.78 14.87
CA ALA A 82 -16.29 4.15 14.39
C ALA A 82 -15.10 4.83 15.09
N TRP A 83 -14.67 4.32 16.25
CA TRP A 83 -13.60 4.88 17.09
C TRP A 83 -12.35 4.00 17.07
N ALA A 84 -12.34 2.91 16.30
CA ALA A 84 -11.16 2.09 16.09
C ALA A 84 -10.10 2.94 15.36
N SER A 85 -9.19 3.54 16.12
CA SER A 85 -8.00 4.15 15.56
C SER A 85 -7.14 3.06 14.92
N PRO A 86 -6.39 3.37 13.83
CA PRO A 86 -5.29 2.52 13.43
C PRO A 86 -4.42 2.21 14.67
N PRO A 87 -3.85 1.00 14.81
CA PRO A 87 -3.06 0.66 15.99
C PRO A 87 -1.75 1.46 16.09
N ILE A 88 -1.30 2.06 14.98
CA ILE A 88 -0.09 2.88 14.86
C ILE A 88 0.03 3.98 15.93
N PRO A 89 -0.96 4.89 16.12
CA PRO A 89 -0.92 5.86 17.21
C PRO A 89 -0.78 5.24 18.60
N LEU A 90 -1.35 4.05 18.83
CA LEU A 90 -1.22 3.37 20.13
C LEU A 90 0.22 2.87 20.35
N TYR A 91 0.89 2.39 19.31
CA TYR A 91 2.30 1.99 19.39
C TYR A 91 3.22 3.17 19.70
N LEU A 92 2.97 4.32 19.03
CA LEU A 92 3.75 5.53 19.28
C LEU A 92 3.49 6.09 20.69
N LEU A 93 2.24 6.10 21.15
CA LEU A 93 1.89 6.50 22.52
C LEU A 93 2.48 5.55 23.57
N ALA A 94 2.47 4.24 23.30
CA ALA A 94 3.13 3.27 24.18
C ALA A 94 4.64 3.54 24.25
N GLY A 95 5.29 3.75 23.11
CA GLY A 95 6.70 4.15 23.08
C GLY A 95 6.96 5.42 23.89
N LEU A 96 6.13 6.46 23.72
CA LEU A 96 6.26 7.71 24.47
C LEU A 96 6.07 7.52 25.99
N ALA A 97 5.15 6.64 26.39
CA ALA A 97 4.86 6.35 27.78
C ALA A 97 5.98 5.55 28.46
N PHE A 98 6.65 4.66 27.71
CA PHE A 98 7.76 3.84 28.21
C PHE A 98 9.15 4.45 27.89
N GLY A 99 9.20 5.57 27.19
CA GLY A 99 10.42 6.22 26.71
C GLY A 99 11.17 6.98 27.79
N HIS A 100 12.31 7.55 27.41
CA HIS A 100 13.09 8.39 28.32
C HIS A 100 12.29 9.66 28.66
N GLY A 101 11.98 9.88 29.95
CA GLY A 101 11.07 10.95 30.39
C GLY A 101 9.57 10.59 30.33
N GLY A 102 9.23 9.35 29.99
CA GLY A 102 7.88 8.78 30.04
C GLY A 102 7.40 8.42 31.46
N ILE A 103 6.24 7.78 31.54
CA ILE A 103 5.59 7.33 32.79
C ILE A 103 6.42 6.21 33.46
N LEU A 104 6.95 5.29 32.66
CA LEU A 104 7.74 4.13 33.09
C LEU A 104 8.97 3.96 32.18
N PRO A 105 10.06 4.72 32.41
CA PRO A 105 11.19 4.75 31.50
C PRO A 105 11.89 3.39 31.42
N LEU A 106 11.92 2.81 30.22
CA LEU A 106 12.71 1.64 29.87
C LEU A 106 14.04 2.09 29.28
N GLN A 107 15.14 1.57 29.83
CA GLN A 107 16.47 1.79 29.28
C GLN A 107 16.75 0.74 28.21
N ALA A 108 16.21 0.95 26.99
CA ALA A 108 16.66 0.22 25.81
C ALA A 108 17.96 0.87 25.29
N SER A 109 18.89 0.10 24.73
CA SER A 109 20.09 0.69 24.11
C SER A 109 19.73 1.45 22.84
N GLU A 110 20.31 2.63 22.65
CA GLU A 110 20.12 3.44 21.44
C GLU A 110 20.52 2.67 20.16
N GLU A 111 21.56 1.84 20.26
CA GLU A 111 22.06 1.02 19.15
C GLU A 111 21.07 -0.06 18.70
N PHE A 112 20.39 -0.72 19.66
CA PHE A 112 19.33 -1.68 19.33
C PHE A 112 18.14 -1.00 18.65
N THR A 113 17.79 0.20 19.13
CA THR A 113 16.72 1.05 18.58
C THR A 113 17.03 1.46 17.13
N ALA A 114 18.27 1.91 16.87
CA ALA A 114 18.73 2.31 15.55
C ALA A 114 18.74 1.13 14.54
N THR A 115 19.28 -0.01 14.96
CA THR A 115 19.35 -1.22 14.12
C THR A 115 17.96 -1.75 13.78
N GLY A 116 17.04 -1.80 14.75
CA GLY A 116 15.66 -2.22 14.52
C GLY A 116 14.92 -1.30 13.55
N ALA A 117 15.18 0.01 13.62
CA ALA A 117 14.63 0.97 12.67
C ALA A 117 15.15 0.76 11.25
N GLU A 118 16.45 0.51 11.07
CA GLU A 118 17.06 0.26 9.77
C GLU A 118 16.48 -1.00 9.09
N ILE A 119 16.34 -2.09 9.84
CA ILE A 119 15.70 -3.33 9.36
C ILE A 119 14.24 -3.09 8.97
N GLY A 120 13.50 -2.32 9.77
CA GLY A 120 12.12 -1.96 9.47
C GLY A 120 12.00 -1.22 8.14
N VAL A 121 12.88 -0.25 7.86
CA VAL A 121 12.91 0.49 6.60
C VAL A 121 13.25 -0.41 5.41
N ILE A 122 14.23 -1.32 5.55
CA ILE A 122 14.59 -2.30 4.52
C ILE A 122 13.37 -3.16 4.13
N LEU A 123 12.65 -3.68 5.12
CA LEU A 123 11.46 -4.51 4.91
C LEU A 123 10.30 -3.74 4.28
N LEU A 124 10.06 -2.50 4.73
CA LEU A 124 9.04 -1.62 4.18
C LEU A 124 9.29 -1.36 2.68
N LEU A 125 10.52 -1.06 2.31
CA LEU A 125 10.88 -0.76 0.93
C LEU A 125 10.98 -2.02 0.05
N LEU A 126 11.35 -3.18 0.60
CA LEU A 126 11.25 -4.45 -0.11
C LEU A 126 9.82 -4.74 -0.54
N LEU A 127 8.86 -4.67 0.40
CA LEU A 127 7.45 -4.89 0.10
C LEU A 127 6.90 -3.92 -0.92
N LEU A 128 7.33 -2.66 -0.84
CA LEU A 128 6.99 -1.69 -1.87
C LEU A 128 7.46 -2.13 -3.26
N GLY A 129 8.68 -2.66 -3.37
CA GLY A 129 9.18 -3.20 -4.62
C GLY A 129 8.39 -4.42 -5.10
N LEU A 130 7.94 -5.28 -4.18
CA LEU A 130 7.14 -6.47 -4.48
C LEU A 130 5.71 -6.15 -4.95
N GLU A 131 5.15 -5.02 -4.52
CA GLU A 131 3.80 -4.58 -4.88
C GLU A 131 3.70 -4.15 -6.35
N TYR A 132 4.81 -3.77 -6.99
CA TYR A 132 4.82 -3.23 -8.35
C TYR A 132 5.71 -4.02 -9.29
N SER A 133 5.11 -4.53 -10.37
CA SER A 133 5.93 -4.96 -11.51
C SER A 133 6.60 -3.75 -12.16
N ALA A 134 7.81 -3.96 -12.69
CA ALA A 134 8.55 -2.86 -13.30
C ALA A 134 7.82 -2.22 -14.51
N SER A 135 7.00 -2.97 -15.24
CA SER A 135 6.17 -2.47 -16.34
C SER A 135 4.98 -1.63 -15.88
N GLU A 136 4.32 -2.02 -14.79
CA GLU A 136 3.21 -1.26 -14.19
C GLU A 136 3.72 0.02 -13.57
N LEU A 137 4.90 -0.02 -12.93
CA LEU A 137 5.55 1.15 -12.37
C LEU A 137 5.77 2.24 -13.43
N VAL A 138 6.33 1.88 -14.59
CA VAL A 138 6.58 2.86 -15.67
C VAL A 138 5.28 3.44 -16.23
N THR A 139 4.24 2.61 -16.37
CA THR A 139 2.94 3.03 -16.93
C THR A 139 2.18 3.95 -15.96
N ASN A 140 2.14 3.56 -14.67
CA ASN A 140 1.55 4.36 -13.60
C ASN A 140 2.32 5.66 -13.39
N LEU A 141 3.65 5.62 -13.44
CA LEU A 141 4.51 6.80 -13.35
C LEU A 141 4.17 7.81 -14.44
N LYS A 142 4.11 7.39 -15.72
CA LYS A 142 3.76 8.32 -16.82
C LYS A 142 2.38 8.97 -16.65
N THR A 143 1.41 8.21 -16.15
CA THR A 143 0.02 8.67 -16.02
C THR A 143 -0.18 9.58 -14.80
N GLN A 144 0.44 9.23 -13.68
CA GLN A 144 0.27 9.92 -12.40
C GLN A 144 1.36 10.95 -12.10
N TYR A 145 2.45 11.01 -12.90
CA TYR A 145 3.58 11.91 -12.66
C TYR A 145 3.15 13.35 -12.35
N PRO A 146 2.26 14.00 -13.13
CA PRO A 146 1.99 15.39 -12.83
C PRO A 146 1.01 15.57 -11.66
N SER A 147 0.36 14.50 -11.18
CA SER A 147 -0.39 14.51 -9.91
C SER A 147 0.60 14.40 -8.75
N GLY A 148 1.61 13.53 -8.88
CA GLY A 148 2.72 13.43 -7.93
C GLY A 148 3.61 14.67 -7.87
N ALA A 149 3.80 15.38 -8.99
CA ALA A 149 4.55 16.64 -8.99
C ALA A 149 3.80 17.75 -8.22
N VAL A 150 2.48 17.86 -8.43
CA VAL A 150 1.63 18.76 -7.64
C VAL A 150 1.63 18.34 -6.18
N ASP A 151 1.59 17.04 -5.91
CA ASP A 151 1.67 16.52 -4.56
C ASP A 151 2.97 16.92 -3.85
N PHE A 152 4.11 16.70 -4.51
CA PHE A 152 5.42 17.09 -4.04
C PHE A 152 5.48 18.58 -3.73
N VAL A 153 5.15 19.43 -4.70
CA VAL A 153 5.26 20.88 -4.52
C VAL A 153 4.33 21.38 -3.41
N LEU A 154 3.07 20.96 -3.40
CA LEU A 154 2.12 21.47 -2.42
C LEU A 154 2.40 20.98 -0.99
N ASN A 155 3.00 19.80 -0.81
CA ASN A 155 3.17 19.20 0.51
C ASN A 155 4.61 19.27 1.04
N ALA A 156 5.62 19.32 0.17
CA ALA A 156 7.00 19.51 0.59
C ALA A 156 7.30 20.98 0.97
N VAL A 157 6.73 21.94 0.24
CA VAL A 157 7.00 23.38 0.45
C VAL A 157 6.62 23.87 1.85
N PRO A 158 5.44 23.54 2.43
CA PRO A 158 5.11 23.97 3.78
C PRO A 158 6.14 23.55 4.84
N GLY A 159 6.65 22.32 4.75
CA GLY A 159 7.70 21.82 5.64
C GLY A 159 9.03 22.55 5.44
N ALA A 160 9.46 22.72 4.18
CA ALA A 160 10.67 23.48 3.87
C ALA A 160 10.61 24.91 4.42
N VAL A 161 9.50 25.61 4.16
CA VAL A 161 9.28 26.99 4.62
C VAL A 161 9.25 27.04 6.15
N ALA A 162 8.57 26.11 6.81
CA ALA A 162 8.53 26.06 8.27
C ALA A 162 9.94 25.94 8.87
N ALA A 163 10.78 25.05 8.37
CA ALA A 163 12.15 24.89 8.85
C ALA A 163 13.00 26.15 8.61
N LEU A 164 12.86 26.80 7.46
CA LEU A 164 13.59 28.04 7.15
C LEU A 164 13.13 29.21 8.04
N VAL A 165 11.81 29.35 8.26
CA VAL A 165 11.24 30.37 9.16
C VAL A 165 11.68 30.15 10.60
N LEU A 166 11.81 28.89 11.02
CA LEU A 166 12.33 28.52 12.34
C LEU A 166 13.87 28.62 12.45
N GLY A 167 14.55 28.95 11.34
CA GLY A 167 16.01 29.18 11.32
C GLY A 167 16.85 27.91 11.33
N TRP A 168 16.30 26.75 10.96
CA TRP A 168 16.97 25.45 11.06
C TRP A 168 17.95 25.16 9.91
N GLY A 169 18.03 26.05 8.92
CA GLY A 169 18.93 25.93 7.78
C GLY A 169 18.41 25.04 6.65
N PRO A 170 19.16 24.93 5.54
CA PRO A 170 18.69 24.31 4.31
C PRO A 170 18.57 22.78 4.40
N VAL A 171 19.45 22.10 5.13
CA VAL A 171 19.41 20.63 5.27
C VAL A 171 18.18 20.21 6.09
N ALA A 172 17.92 20.89 7.21
CA ALA A 172 16.70 20.72 7.99
C ALA A 172 15.44 21.03 7.19
N ALA A 173 15.49 22.02 6.27
CA ALA A 173 14.39 22.32 5.38
C ALA A 173 14.10 21.19 4.39
N VAL A 174 15.12 20.56 3.80
CA VAL A 174 14.94 19.38 2.95
C VAL A 174 14.37 18.21 3.75
N ALA A 175 14.82 18.01 4.98
CA ALA A 175 14.28 16.98 5.88
C ALA A 175 12.79 17.22 6.18
N LEU A 176 12.44 18.41 6.66
CA LEU A 176 11.07 18.74 7.03
C LEU A 176 10.14 18.75 5.81
N ALA A 177 10.65 19.09 4.63
CA ALA A 177 9.92 18.94 3.37
C ALA A 177 9.53 17.49 3.08
N GLY A 178 10.42 16.52 3.33
CA GLY A 178 10.10 15.10 3.22
C GLY A 178 9.07 14.65 4.26
N VAL A 179 9.26 15.05 5.52
CA VAL A 179 8.32 14.77 6.62
C VAL A 179 6.90 15.21 6.27
N THR A 180 6.75 16.41 5.70
CA THR A 180 5.45 16.98 5.32
C THR A 180 4.98 16.61 3.93
N TRP A 181 5.76 15.88 3.14
CA TRP A 181 5.34 15.46 1.81
C TRP A 181 4.62 14.11 1.82
N ILE A 182 5.24 13.09 2.41
CA ILE A 182 4.83 11.67 2.34
C ILE A 182 3.54 11.35 3.10
N SER A 183 2.66 10.55 2.51
CA SER A 183 1.46 9.99 3.16
C SER A 183 1.74 8.61 3.73
N SER A 184 0.87 8.09 4.61
CA SER A 184 0.95 6.70 5.08
C SER A 184 0.07 5.79 4.21
N SER A 185 0.68 5.07 3.28
CA SER A 185 -0.03 4.14 2.40
C SER A 185 -0.74 3.03 3.19
N GLY A 186 -0.13 2.53 4.27
CA GLY A 186 -0.73 1.52 5.15
C GLY A 186 -1.99 2.01 5.88
N VAL A 187 -1.96 3.20 6.49
CA VAL A 187 -3.15 3.79 7.13
C VAL A 187 -4.25 4.03 6.10
N ILE A 188 -3.88 4.53 4.92
CA ILE A 188 -4.83 4.86 3.86
C ILE A 188 -5.51 3.60 3.30
N ALA A 189 -4.75 2.55 3.03
CA ALA A 189 -5.28 1.27 2.55
C ALA A 189 -6.29 0.69 3.56
N LYS A 190 -5.94 0.72 4.86
CA LYS A 190 -6.85 0.29 5.93
C LYS A 190 -8.12 1.12 5.97
N VAL A 191 -8.00 2.45 5.93
CA VAL A 191 -9.15 3.37 5.93
C VAL A 191 -10.05 3.13 4.71
N LEU A 192 -9.49 2.92 3.52
CA LEU A 192 -10.26 2.59 2.31
C LEU A 192 -10.98 1.25 2.45
N GLY A 193 -10.35 0.24 3.05
CA GLY A 193 -10.95 -1.05 3.38
C GLY A 193 -12.10 -0.93 4.37
N ASP A 194 -11.86 -0.25 5.50
CA ASP A 194 -12.84 -0.03 6.57
C ASP A 194 -14.07 0.73 6.08
N LEU A 195 -13.88 1.70 5.17
CA LEU A 195 -14.97 2.45 4.55
C LEU A 195 -15.61 1.74 3.36
N ARG A 196 -15.14 0.54 3.00
CA ARG A 196 -15.56 -0.23 1.82
C ARG A 196 -15.48 0.59 0.53
N ARG A 197 -14.45 1.43 0.40
CA ARG A 197 -14.22 2.32 -0.74
C ARG A 197 -13.19 1.79 -1.74
N LEU A 198 -12.66 0.57 -1.54
CA LEU A 198 -11.67 -0.01 -2.44
C LEU A 198 -12.14 -0.08 -3.91
N GLY A 199 -13.43 -0.35 -4.14
CA GLY A 199 -14.03 -0.40 -5.47
C GLY A 199 -14.44 0.96 -6.06
N ASN A 200 -14.20 2.08 -5.36
CA ASN A 200 -14.60 3.39 -5.85
C ASN A 200 -13.69 3.89 -6.97
N ARG A 201 -14.25 4.71 -7.87
CA ARG A 201 -13.53 5.28 -9.02
C ARG A 201 -12.34 6.17 -8.61
N GLU A 202 -12.38 6.81 -7.44
CA GLU A 202 -11.25 7.61 -6.97
C GLU A 202 -10.08 6.78 -6.40
N THR A 203 -10.30 5.54 -6.00
CA THR A 203 -9.29 4.73 -5.29
C THR A 203 -8.05 4.46 -6.13
N PRO A 204 -8.13 4.09 -7.41
CA PRO A 204 -6.95 3.94 -8.26
C PRO A 204 -6.09 5.22 -8.35
N VAL A 205 -6.71 6.40 -8.23
CA VAL A 205 -5.99 7.68 -8.23
C VAL A 205 -5.27 7.91 -6.91
N ILE A 206 -5.94 7.61 -5.79
CA ILE A 206 -5.34 7.70 -4.45
C ILE A 206 -4.14 6.77 -4.38
N LEU A 207 -4.33 5.50 -4.73
CA LEU A 207 -3.25 4.50 -4.78
C LEU A 207 -2.15 4.95 -5.73
N GLY A 208 -2.51 5.47 -6.91
CA GLY A 208 -1.57 6.04 -7.87
C GLY A 208 -0.67 7.12 -7.30
N VAL A 209 -1.21 8.06 -6.51
CA VAL A 209 -0.42 9.10 -5.84
C VAL A 209 0.51 8.50 -4.78
N LEU A 210 0.01 7.56 -3.97
CA LEU A 210 0.82 6.85 -2.97
C LEU A 210 1.99 6.09 -3.59
N VAL A 211 1.78 5.45 -4.75
CA VAL A 211 2.86 4.78 -5.50
C VAL A 211 3.97 5.76 -5.85
N ILE A 212 3.61 6.96 -6.34
CA ILE A 212 4.59 7.97 -6.73
C ILE A 212 5.37 8.47 -5.52
N GLU A 213 4.66 8.72 -4.42
CA GLU A 213 5.27 9.14 -3.17
C GLU A 213 6.27 8.10 -2.66
N ASP A 214 5.84 6.84 -2.55
CA ASP A 214 6.65 5.73 -2.06
C ASP A 214 7.84 5.46 -2.99
N LEU A 215 7.65 5.50 -4.32
CA LEU A 215 8.74 5.40 -5.29
C LEU A 215 9.74 6.55 -5.15
N ALA A 216 9.24 7.76 -4.94
CA ALA A 216 10.11 8.91 -4.78
C ALA A 216 10.93 8.83 -3.48
N MET A 217 10.45 8.15 -2.45
CA MET A 217 11.21 7.89 -1.22
C MET A 217 12.48 7.07 -1.47
N ALA A 218 12.43 6.12 -2.42
CA ALA A 218 13.62 5.37 -2.82
C ALA A 218 14.72 6.28 -3.38
N VAL A 219 14.38 7.43 -3.95
CA VAL A 219 15.39 8.41 -4.43
C VAL A 219 15.69 9.46 -3.35
N TYR A 220 14.66 9.91 -2.64
CA TYR A 220 14.77 10.99 -1.66
C TYR A 220 15.60 10.61 -0.43
N LEU A 221 15.39 9.43 0.16
CA LEU A 221 16.08 9.04 1.40
C LEU A 221 17.61 8.99 1.24
N PRO A 222 18.20 8.37 0.20
CA PRO A 222 19.65 8.44 -0.01
C PRO A 222 20.18 9.85 -0.18
N ILE A 223 19.47 10.70 -0.92
CA ILE A 223 19.86 12.11 -1.12
C ILE A 223 19.87 12.83 0.22
N LEU A 224 18.81 12.65 1.03
CA LEU A 224 18.75 13.22 2.36
C LEU A 224 19.91 12.74 3.24
N THR A 225 20.17 11.43 3.28
CA THR A 225 21.29 10.85 4.05
C THR A 225 22.63 11.44 3.62
N ALA A 226 22.88 11.60 2.31
CA ALA A 226 24.11 12.20 1.80
C ALA A 226 24.24 13.68 2.19
N LEU A 227 23.14 14.44 2.17
CA LEU A 227 23.11 15.84 2.64
C LEU A 227 23.37 15.93 4.15
N LEU A 228 22.77 15.05 4.95
CA LEU A 228 22.97 14.98 6.39
C LEU A 228 24.41 14.62 6.76
N ALA A 229 25.06 13.76 5.96
CA ALA A 229 26.48 13.40 6.14
C ALA A 229 27.47 14.52 5.75
N GLY A 230 26.98 15.67 5.25
CA GLY A 230 27.84 16.82 4.91
C GLY A 230 28.80 16.56 3.75
N VAL A 231 28.48 15.61 2.86
CA VAL A 231 29.32 15.29 1.70
C VAL A 231 29.38 16.51 0.78
N SER A 232 30.58 17.04 0.53
CA SER A 232 30.79 18.22 -0.35
C SER A 232 30.15 18.04 -1.73
N LEU A 233 29.70 19.10 -2.40
CA LEU A 233 29.06 18.99 -3.73
C LEU A 233 29.89 18.20 -4.76
N ALA A 234 31.23 18.25 -4.68
CA ALA A 234 32.12 17.51 -5.56
C ALA A 234 32.19 16.00 -5.22
N GLY A 235 32.38 15.66 -3.93
CA GLY A 235 32.32 14.26 -3.47
C GLY A 235 30.91 13.67 -3.60
N GLY A 236 29.91 14.52 -3.36
CA GLY A 236 28.49 14.26 -3.49
C GLY A 236 28.13 13.95 -4.94
N THR A 237 28.68 14.67 -5.94
CA THR A 237 28.42 14.37 -7.35
C THR A 237 28.96 13.00 -7.75
N VAL A 238 30.16 12.62 -7.29
CA VAL A 238 30.73 11.29 -7.56
C VAL A 238 29.92 10.19 -6.85
N THR A 239 29.61 10.37 -5.57
CA THR A 239 28.75 9.45 -4.80
C THR A 239 27.35 9.35 -5.41
N LEU A 240 26.80 10.46 -5.92
CA LEU A 240 25.51 10.51 -6.59
C LEU A 240 25.57 9.78 -7.94
N LEU A 241 26.63 9.95 -8.73
CA LEU A 241 26.83 9.22 -9.98
C LEU A 241 27.04 7.73 -9.76
N ILE A 242 27.82 7.34 -8.74
CA ILE A 242 27.98 5.93 -8.34
C ILE A 242 26.64 5.38 -7.85
N SER A 243 25.88 6.15 -7.07
CA SER A 243 24.57 5.73 -6.59
C SER A 243 23.57 5.57 -7.71
N LEU A 244 23.42 6.57 -8.59
CA LEU A 244 22.55 6.48 -9.76
C LEU A 244 23.01 5.39 -10.74
N GLY A 245 24.32 5.19 -10.91
CA GLY A 245 24.89 4.14 -11.74
C GLY A 245 24.61 2.76 -11.18
N THR A 246 24.78 2.56 -9.86
CA THR A 246 24.46 1.32 -9.16
C THR A 246 22.97 1.04 -9.20
N VAL A 247 22.13 2.02 -8.85
CA VAL A 247 20.66 1.92 -8.91
C VAL A 247 20.20 1.64 -10.34
N GLY A 248 20.71 2.37 -11.32
CA GLY A 248 20.39 2.18 -12.74
C GLY A 248 20.86 0.82 -13.26
N GLY A 249 22.04 0.36 -12.86
CA GLY A 249 22.59 -0.95 -13.22
C GLY A 249 21.80 -2.10 -12.61
N VAL A 250 21.48 -2.01 -11.31
CA VAL A 250 20.64 -2.99 -10.63
C VAL A 250 19.22 -2.99 -11.20
N LEU A 251 18.64 -1.81 -11.47
CA LEU A 251 17.32 -1.71 -12.11
C LEU A 251 17.34 -2.29 -13.53
N TYR A 252 18.40 -2.06 -14.29
CA TYR A 252 18.58 -2.68 -15.62
C TYR A 252 18.66 -4.21 -15.50
N VAL A 253 19.40 -4.73 -14.51
CA VAL A 253 19.47 -6.17 -14.23
C VAL A 253 18.10 -6.71 -13.80
N ALA A 254 17.39 -6.02 -12.92
CA ALA A 254 16.04 -6.38 -12.48
C ALA A 254 15.06 -6.42 -13.67
N LEU A 255 15.08 -5.41 -14.54
CA LEU A 255 14.24 -5.33 -15.75
C LEU A 255 14.58 -6.42 -16.77
N ARG A 256 15.87 -6.71 -16.97
CA ARG A 256 16.33 -7.63 -18.03
C ARG A 256 16.36 -9.09 -17.58
N HIS A 257 16.67 -9.34 -16.32
CA HIS A 257 16.94 -10.67 -15.75
C HIS A 257 16.02 -10.99 -14.55
N GLY A 258 15.01 -10.19 -14.23
CA GLY A 258 14.08 -10.43 -13.12
C GLY A 258 13.41 -11.81 -13.16
N ARG A 259 13.15 -12.36 -14.36
CA ARG A 259 12.65 -13.74 -14.52
C ARG A 259 13.65 -14.82 -14.08
N LEU A 260 14.95 -14.59 -14.31
CA LEU A 260 16.01 -15.52 -13.90
C LEU A 260 16.19 -15.45 -12.38
N ILE A 261 16.19 -14.24 -11.81
CA ILE A 261 16.27 -14.01 -10.36
C ILE A 261 15.07 -14.66 -9.67
N SER A 262 13.85 -14.40 -10.15
CA SER A 262 12.62 -14.99 -9.61
C SER A 262 12.68 -16.51 -9.69
N ARG A 263 13.15 -17.10 -10.81
CA ARG A 263 13.28 -18.56 -10.93
C ARG A 263 14.34 -19.17 -10.01
N ALA A 264 15.41 -18.44 -9.70
CA ALA A 264 16.44 -18.89 -8.76
C ALA A 264 15.98 -18.82 -7.30
N VAL A 265 15.08 -17.89 -6.98
CA VAL A 265 14.53 -17.65 -5.63
C VAL A 265 13.23 -18.42 -5.38
N SER A 266 12.55 -18.86 -6.44
CA SER A 266 11.35 -19.68 -6.40
C SER A 266 11.54 -20.92 -5.54
N SER A 267 10.67 -21.09 -4.53
CA SER A 267 10.57 -22.31 -3.73
C SER A 267 9.10 -22.63 -3.49
N ASP A 268 8.74 -23.91 -3.59
CA ASP A 268 7.38 -24.39 -3.31
C ASP A 268 7.04 -24.33 -1.81
N ASN A 269 8.05 -24.20 -0.93
CA ASN A 269 7.86 -24.04 0.50
C ASN A 269 7.90 -22.57 0.90
N ALA A 270 6.80 -22.08 1.49
CA ALA A 270 6.64 -20.71 1.98
C ALA A 270 7.76 -20.28 2.94
N GLU A 271 8.20 -21.15 3.85
CA GLU A 271 9.27 -20.83 4.80
C GLU A 271 10.60 -20.59 4.08
N MET A 272 10.90 -21.44 3.10
CA MET A 272 12.13 -21.33 2.31
C MET A 272 12.08 -20.11 1.39
N LEU A 273 10.93 -19.81 0.78
CA LEU A 273 10.71 -18.59 0.01
C LEU A 273 10.96 -17.34 0.87
N LEU A 274 10.40 -17.28 2.07
CA LEU A 274 10.60 -16.17 3.01
C LEU A 274 12.08 -15.99 3.34
N LEU A 275 12.77 -17.08 3.72
CA LEU A 275 14.18 -17.03 4.10
C LEU A 275 15.09 -16.60 2.94
N VAL A 276 14.83 -17.10 1.72
CA VAL A 276 15.64 -16.75 0.54
C VAL A 276 15.39 -15.29 0.12
N VAL A 277 14.13 -14.84 0.08
CA VAL A 277 13.81 -13.45 -0.28
C VAL A 277 14.37 -12.48 0.75
N LEU A 278 14.19 -12.76 2.04
CA LEU A 278 14.73 -11.91 3.11
C LEU A 278 16.26 -11.91 3.11
N GLY A 279 16.88 -13.08 2.99
CA GLY A 279 18.33 -13.22 2.92
C GLY A 279 18.94 -12.51 1.72
N LEU A 280 18.33 -12.64 0.54
CA LEU A 280 18.74 -11.93 -0.67
C LEU A 280 18.59 -10.41 -0.48
N THR A 281 17.49 -9.97 0.11
CA THR A 281 17.24 -8.55 0.37
C THR A 281 18.30 -7.98 1.29
N LEU A 282 18.59 -8.63 2.42
CA LEU A 282 19.61 -8.17 3.36
C LEU A 282 21.01 -8.19 2.74
N LEU A 283 21.33 -9.21 1.95
CA LEU A 283 22.61 -9.29 1.22
C LEU A 283 22.77 -8.12 0.26
N VAL A 284 21.75 -7.85 -0.58
CA VAL A 284 21.79 -6.75 -1.54
C VAL A 284 21.77 -5.39 -0.85
N ALA A 285 21.00 -5.25 0.23
CA ALA A 285 20.98 -4.04 1.06
C ALA A 285 22.35 -3.74 1.68
N GLY A 286 23.04 -4.75 2.22
CA GLY A 286 24.39 -4.62 2.74
C GLY A 286 25.45 -4.31 1.66
N ILE A 287 25.33 -4.92 0.48
CA ILE A 287 26.18 -4.56 -0.68
C ILE A 287 25.92 -3.12 -1.12
N ALA A 288 24.65 -2.71 -1.19
CA ALA A 288 24.27 -1.35 -1.54
C ALA A 288 24.90 -0.34 -0.57
N GLN A 289 24.80 -0.60 0.74
CA GLN A 289 25.40 0.21 1.80
C GLN A 289 26.92 0.37 1.62
N GLN A 290 27.63 -0.70 1.26
CA GLN A 290 29.08 -0.64 0.98
C GLN A 290 29.40 0.18 -0.28
N LEU A 291 28.54 0.13 -1.30
CA LEU A 291 28.65 0.92 -2.52
C LEU A 291 28.18 2.37 -2.36
N GLN A 292 27.99 2.85 -1.12
CA GLN A 292 27.48 4.19 -0.79
C GLN A 292 26.05 4.44 -1.28
N VAL A 293 25.29 3.39 -1.57
CA VAL A 293 23.85 3.42 -1.83
C VAL A 293 23.12 3.08 -0.54
N SER A 294 21.95 3.67 -0.24
CA SER A 294 21.26 3.30 1.00
C SER A 294 20.78 1.83 0.96
N ALA A 295 20.88 1.13 2.09
CA ALA A 295 20.41 -0.25 2.25
C ALA A 295 18.92 -0.40 1.84
N ALA A 296 18.13 0.60 2.21
CA ALA A 296 16.77 0.87 1.79
C ALA A 296 16.53 0.75 0.27
N VAL A 297 17.39 1.36 -0.54
CA VAL A 297 17.28 1.31 -2.01
C VAL A 297 17.65 -0.05 -2.56
N GLY A 298 18.68 -0.69 -2.00
CA GLY A 298 19.02 -2.07 -2.34
C GLY A 298 17.81 -3.00 -2.14
N ALA A 299 17.10 -2.86 -1.02
CA ALA A 299 15.92 -3.64 -0.70
C ALA A 299 14.76 -3.41 -1.69
N PHE A 300 14.49 -2.14 -2.02
CA PHE A 300 13.48 -1.77 -3.01
C PHE A 300 13.75 -2.39 -4.38
N LEU A 301 15.00 -2.36 -4.83
CA LEU A 301 15.39 -2.91 -6.12
C LEU A 301 15.28 -4.43 -6.17
N VAL A 302 15.54 -5.13 -5.06
CA VAL A 302 15.25 -6.57 -4.95
C VAL A 302 13.76 -6.82 -5.10
N GLY A 303 12.91 -6.03 -4.46
CA GLY A 303 11.46 -6.14 -4.59
C GLY A 303 10.99 -6.04 -6.04
N ILE A 304 11.47 -5.03 -6.78
CA ILE A 304 11.12 -4.85 -8.22
C ILE A 304 11.67 -6.00 -9.09
N ALA A 305 12.82 -6.56 -8.74
CA ALA A 305 13.43 -7.67 -9.48
C ALA A 305 12.63 -8.98 -9.34
N LEU A 306 11.92 -9.14 -8.23
CA LEU A 306 11.02 -10.25 -7.97
C LEU A 306 9.67 -9.95 -8.63
N SER A 307 9.11 -10.93 -9.36
CA SER A 307 7.86 -10.73 -10.08
C SER A 307 7.04 -12.03 -10.19
N GLY A 308 5.75 -11.90 -10.51
CA GLY A 308 4.85 -13.03 -10.65
C GLY A 308 4.61 -13.77 -9.33
N GLU A 309 4.49 -15.10 -9.39
CA GLU A 309 4.15 -15.96 -8.24
C GLU A 309 5.11 -15.80 -7.06
N VAL A 310 6.40 -15.55 -7.33
CA VAL A 310 7.42 -15.33 -6.29
C VAL A 310 7.18 -14.03 -5.54
N ALA A 311 6.79 -12.96 -6.26
CA ALA A 311 6.47 -11.68 -5.64
C ALA A 311 5.16 -11.74 -4.84
N GLU A 312 4.14 -12.39 -5.38
CA GLU A 312 2.87 -12.61 -4.66
C GLU A 312 3.07 -13.46 -3.40
N GLY A 313 3.80 -14.58 -3.52
CA GLY A 313 4.14 -15.45 -2.40
C GLY A 313 4.95 -14.71 -1.34
N ALA A 314 5.98 -13.96 -1.74
CA ALA A 314 6.79 -13.16 -0.82
C ALA A 314 5.97 -12.05 -0.15
N SER A 315 5.13 -11.32 -0.91
CA SER A 315 4.28 -10.25 -0.39
C SER A 315 3.33 -10.75 0.69
N ASN A 316 2.68 -11.91 0.46
CA ASN A 316 1.77 -12.52 1.43
C ASN A 316 2.48 -12.90 2.75
N LEU A 317 3.73 -13.37 2.66
CA LEU A 317 4.51 -13.78 3.83
C LEU A 317 5.16 -12.61 4.57
N LEU A 318 5.57 -11.58 3.83
CA LEU A 318 6.27 -10.41 4.38
C LEU A 318 5.31 -9.34 4.89
N THR A 319 4.06 -9.27 4.40
CA THR A 319 3.08 -8.27 4.85
C THR A 319 2.85 -8.27 6.37
N PRO A 320 2.61 -9.42 7.03
CA PRO A 320 2.48 -9.46 8.50
C PRO A 320 3.78 -9.04 9.22
N LEU A 321 4.93 -9.40 8.65
CA LEU A 321 6.24 -9.01 9.22
C LEU A 321 6.43 -7.50 9.13
N ARG A 322 6.10 -6.87 8.00
CA ARG A 322 6.11 -5.42 7.87
C ARG A 322 5.23 -4.74 8.90
N ASP A 323 4.01 -5.23 9.10
CA ASP A 323 3.11 -4.64 10.09
C ASP A 323 3.69 -4.75 11.51
N LEU A 324 4.33 -5.87 11.83
CA LEU A 324 5.07 -6.06 13.08
C LEU A 324 6.27 -5.11 13.21
N PHE A 325 7.14 -5.05 12.21
CA PHE A 325 8.34 -4.21 12.24
C PHE A 325 8.01 -2.71 12.24
N ALA A 326 6.96 -2.30 11.52
CA ALA A 326 6.42 -0.95 11.60
C ALA A 326 5.96 -0.64 13.03
N ALA A 327 5.20 -1.55 13.67
CA ALA A 327 4.79 -1.38 15.06
C ALA A 327 5.99 -1.22 16.02
N VAL A 328 7.00 -2.08 15.90
CA VAL A 328 8.25 -2.01 16.69
C VAL A 328 8.97 -0.68 16.46
N PHE A 329 9.08 -0.24 15.20
CA PHE A 329 9.67 1.05 14.85
C PHE A 329 8.94 2.22 15.52
N PHE A 330 7.60 2.25 15.49
CA PHE A 330 6.82 3.31 16.16
C PHE A 330 7.02 3.31 17.68
N VAL A 331 7.10 2.13 18.31
CA VAL A 331 7.42 2.02 19.75
C VAL A 331 8.81 2.60 20.01
N PHE A 332 9.82 2.16 19.26
CA PHE A 332 11.21 2.59 19.41
C PHE A 332 11.41 4.09 19.19
N PHE A 333 10.75 4.66 18.20
CA PHE A 333 10.77 6.10 17.99
C PHE A 333 10.03 6.88 19.10
N GLY A 334 8.95 6.30 19.64
CA GLY A 334 8.32 6.84 20.84
C GLY A 334 9.26 6.78 22.04
N LEU A 335 10.02 5.69 22.21
CA LEU A 335 10.98 5.52 23.32
C LEU A 335 12.11 6.56 23.27
N SER A 336 12.56 6.94 22.06
CA SER A 336 13.61 7.93 21.84
C SER A 336 13.11 9.38 21.90
N THR A 337 11.79 9.61 21.92
CA THR A 337 11.21 10.94 22.05
C THR A 337 10.91 11.25 23.50
N ASN A 338 11.50 12.30 24.05
CA ASN A 338 11.13 12.79 25.37
C ASN A 338 9.77 13.52 25.32
N PRO A 339 8.73 13.08 26.07
CA PRO A 339 7.43 13.75 26.11
C PRO A 339 7.52 15.23 26.47
N ALA A 340 8.51 15.64 27.27
CA ALA A 340 8.70 17.03 27.68
C ALA A 340 9.07 17.97 26.52
N ASP A 341 9.59 17.43 25.42
CA ASP A 341 9.99 18.22 24.25
C ASP A 341 8.83 18.48 23.27
N ILE A 342 7.67 17.85 23.48
CA ILE A 342 6.48 18.02 22.63
C ILE A 342 5.74 19.35 22.87
N PRO A 343 5.41 19.76 24.11
CA PRO A 343 4.67 21.00 24.36
C PRO A 343 5.28 22.25 23.70
N PRO A 344 6.62 22.47 23.70
CA PRO A 344 7.23 23.62 23.03
C PRO A 344 6.99 23.67 21.51
N VAL A 345 6.88 22.52 20.85
CA VAL A 345 6.73 22.42 19.38
C VAL A 345 5.29 22.19 18.94
N LEU A 346 4.35 22.08 19.88
CA LEU A 346 2.96 21.72 19.60
C LEU A 346 2.25 22.76 18.72
N ILE A 347 2.49 24.05 18.95
CA ILE A 347 1.90 25.13 18.15
C ILE A 347 2.42 25.06 16.70
N PRO A 348 3.75 25.04 16.44
CA PRO A 348 4.28 24.80 15.10
C PRO A 348 3.75 23.53 14.45
N ALA A 349 3.69 22.42 15.19
CA ALA A 349 3.20 21.13 14.69
C ALA A 349 1.72 21.19 14.30
N LEU A 350 0.88 21.87 15.09
CA LEU A 350 -0.55 22.06 14.80
C LEU A 350 -0.76 22.93 13.57
N ILE A 351 -0.05 24.05 13.46
CA ILE A 351 -0.12 24.94 12.28
C ILE A 351 0.30 24.15 11.04
N LEU A 352 1.40 23.42 11.13
CA LEU A 352 1.92 22.60 10.04
C LEU A 352 0.92 21.51 9.66
N ALA A 353 0.32 20.82 10.63
CA ALA A 353 -0.70 19.79 10.40
C ALA A 353 -1.94 20.35 9.69
N VAL A 354 -2.43 21.52 10.08
CA VAL A 354 -3.57 22.16 9.41
C VAL A 354 -3.23 22.54 7.98
N VAL A 355 -2.09 23.20 7.77
CA VAL A 355 -1.65 23.62 6.43
C VAL A 355 -1.46 22.40 5.54
N THR A 356 -0.75 21.38 6.00
CA THR A 356 -0.47 20.20 5.19
C THR A 356 -1.69 19.33 4.96
N ALA A 357 -2.65 19.28 5.90
CA ALA A 357 -3.93 18.62 5.65
C ALA A 357 -4.69 19.31 4.50
N LEU A 358 -4.72 20.64 4.49
CA LEU A 358 -5.38 21.41 3.42
C LEU A 358 -4.69 21.21 2.06
N THR A 359 -3.36 21.29 2.02
CA THR A 359 -2.61 21.07 0.77
C THR A 359 -2.78 19.65 0.26
N LYS A 360 -2.83 18.64 1.16
CA LYS A 360 -3.02 17.24 0.77
C LYS A 360 -4.42 16.96 0.26
N VAL A 361 -5.44 17.57 0.88
CA VAL A 361 -6.80 17.56 0.35
C VAL A 361 -6.86 18.19 -1.04
N ALA A 362 -6.18 19.33 -1.24
CA ALA A 362 -6.11 19.99 -2.53
C ALA A 362 -5.43 19.13 -3.60
N THR A 363 -4.32 18.46 -3.27
CA THR A 363 -3.66 17.51 -4.18
C THR A 363 -4.59 16.38 -4.57
N GLY A 364 -5.21 15.69 -3.61
CA GLY A 364 -6.09 14.56 -3.93
C GLY A 364 -7.31 14.98 -4.74
N TRP A 365 -7.85 16.17 -4.47
CA TRP A 365 -8.90 16.75 -5.28
C TRP A 365 -8.44 17.02 -6.72
N TYR A 366 -7.24 17.57 -6.90
CA TYR A 366 -6.64 17.84 -8.20
C TYR A 366 -6.36 16.55 -8.98
N ALA A 367 -5.76 15.55 -8.33
CA ALA A 367 -5.47 14.25 -8.94
C ALA A 367 -6.75 13.56 -9.41
N ALA A 368 -7.77 13.51 -8.55
CA ALA A 368 -9.08 12.94 -8.90
C ALA A 368 -9.80 13.74 -9.98
N ARG A 369 -9.66 15.08 -10.00
CA ARG A 369 -10.20 15.93 -11.06
C ARG A 369 -9.59 15.58 -12.41
N ARG A 370 -8.26 15.41 -12.48
CA ARG A 370 -7.57 15.03 -13.72
C ARG A 370 -8.08 13.68 -14.25
N ALA A 371 -8.35 12.74 -13.35
CA ALA A 371 -8.90 11.43 -13.70
C ALA A 371 -10.40 11.45 -14.05
N GLY A 372 -11.02 12.63 -14.20
CA GLY A 372 -12.44 12.75 -14.58
C GLY A 372 -13.42 12.35 -13.47
N ILE A 373 -12.96 12.20 -12.23
CA ILE A 373 -13.83 11.82 -11.11
C ILE A 373 -14.80 12.95 -10.78
N GLN A 374 -16.04 12.61 -10.43
CA GLN A 374 -17.08 13.58 -10.05
C GLN A 374 -16.79 14.23 -8.70
N GLY A 375 -17.45 15.37 -8.43
CA GLY A 375 -17.15 16.24 -7.28
C GLY A 375 -17.04 15.53 -5.93
N GLY A 376 -17.98 14.64 -5.60
CA GLY A 376 -17.95 13.87 -4.34
C GLY A 376 -16.71 12.98 -4.22
N GLY A 377 -16.32 12.28 -5.29
CA GLY A 377 -15.12 11.44 -5.32
C GLY A 377 -13.82 12.24 -5.21
N ARG A 378 -13.78 13.49 -5.70
CA ARG A 378 -12.60 14.36 -5.54
C ARG A 378 -12.34 14.72 -4.08
N TRP A 379 -13.38 15.04 -3.33
CA TRP A 379 -13.26 15.34 -1.90
C TRP A 379 -12.92 14.10 -1.07
N ARG A 380 -13.44 12.93 -1.45
CA ARG A 380 -13.03 11.65 -0.86
C ARG A 380 -11.55 11.38 -1.10
N ALA A 381 -11.07 11.58 -2.33
CA ALA A 381 -9.66 11.42 -2.68
C ALA A 381 -8.76 12.31 -1.83
N GLY A 382 -9.07 13.60 -1.78
CA GLY A 382 -8.35 14.58 -0.95
C GLY A 382 -8.32 14.20 0.53
N GLY A 383 -9.49 13.91 1.12
CA GLY A 383 -9.57 13.57 2.55
C GLY A 383 -8.85 12.30 2.94
N THR A 384 -8.71 11.36 1.99
CA THR A 384 -8.04 10.08 2.23
C THR A 384 -6.53 10.26 2.33
N LEU A 385 -5.93 11.13 1.53
CA LEU A 385 -4.46 11.30 1.48
C LEU A 385 -3.84 12.02 2.69
N VAL A 386 -4.64 12.57 3.60
CA VAL A 386 -4.15 13.42 4.71
C VAL A 386 -3.28 12.66 5.72
N ALA A 387 -3.51 11.36 5.89
CA ALA A 387 -2.86 10.57 6.93
C ALA A 387 -1.34 10.51 6.72
N ARG A 388 -0.59 10.78 7.80
CA ARG A 388 0.87 10.66 7.87
C ARG A 388 1.25 9.47 8.72
N GLY A 389 2.46 8.96 8.54
CA GLY A 389 2.88 7.74 9.23
C GLY A 389 4.38 7.53 9.24
N GLU A 390 4.74 6.28 8.99
CA GLU A 390 6.04 5.66 9.26
C GLU A 390 7.20 6.42 8.60
N PHE A 391 7.07 6.79 7.33
CA PHE A 391 8.15 7.46 6.61
C PHE A 391 8.42 8.87 7.11
N SER A 392 7.39 9.63 7.52
CA SER A 392 7.58 10.96 8.14
C SER A 392 8.44 10.87 9.40
N ILE A 393 8.29 9.80 10.16
CA ILE A 393 9.06 9.53 11.37
C ILE A 393 10.48 9.09 11.04
N VAL A 394 10.66 8.21 10.05
CA VAL A 394 11.99 7.77 9.59
C VAL A 394 12.84 8.98 9.18
N ILE A 395 12.26 9.87 8.36
CA ILE A 395 12.93 11.09 7.90
C ILE A 395 13.32 11.99 9.07
N ALA A 396 12.42 12.15 10.03
CA ALA A 396 12.69 12.95 11.23
C ALA A 396 13.83 12.36 12.05
N GLY A 397 13.83 11.03 12.25
CA GLY A 397 14.89 10.29 12.96
C GLY A 397 16.28 10.50 12.35
N LEU A 398 16.38 10.46 11.01
CA LEU A 398 17.64 10.74 10.30
C LEU A 398 18.11 12.19 10.51
N ALA A 399 17.18 13.13 10.65
CA ALA A 399 17.49 14.55 10.72
C ALA A 399 17.72 15.09 12.14
N VAL A 400 17.45 14.30 13.20
CA VAL A 400 17.67 14.72 14.60
C VAL A 400 19.11 15.15 14.86
N GLY A 401 20.09 14.52 14.19
CA GLY A 401 21.51 14.88 14.32
C GLY A 401 21.87 16.26 13.77
N VAL A 402 21.04 16.84 12.89
CA VAL A 402 21.24 18.20 12.34
C VAL A 402 20.44 19.24 13.11
N GLU A 403 19.19 18.94 13.46
CA GLU A 403 18.36 19.80 14.30
C GLU A 403 17.51 18.94 15.25
N PRO A 404 17.81 18.92 16.56
CA PRO A 404 17.14 18.06 17.52
C PRO A 404 15.63 18.28 17.61
N ARG A 405 15.15 19.51 17.33
CA ARG A 405 13.71 19.84 17.39
C ARG A 405 12.88 19.23 16.28
N ILE A 406 13.49 18.69 15.21
CA ILE A 406 12.76 18.00 14.13
C ILE A 406 12.06 16.76 14.68
N GLY A 407 12.71 15.99 15.55
CA GLY A 407 12.16 14.77 16.13
C GLY A 407 10.83 15.04 16.84
N PRO A 408 10.81 15.83 17.94
CA PRO A 408 9.59 16.16 18.67
C PRO A 408 8.51 16.82 17.80
N LEU A 409 8.88 17.70 16.88
CA LEU A 409 7.92 18.36 15.98
C LEU A 409 7.25 17.33 15.06
N ALA A 410 8.03 16.44 14.44
CA ALA A 410 7.52 15.38 13.59
C ALA A 410 6.65 14.38 14.37
N THR A 411 7.04 14.02 15.60
CA THR A 411 6.23 13.18 16.50
C THR A 411 4.87 13.80 16.74
N ALA A 412 4.82 15.06 17.18
CA ALA A 412 3.58 15.77 17.43
C ALA A 412 2.72 15.89 16.16
N TYR A 413 3.35 16.26 15.04
CA TYR A 413 2.71 16.38 13.73
C TYR A 413 2.08 15.06 13.24
N VAL A 414 2.82 13.95 13.30
CA VAL A 414 2.34 12.63 12.88
C VAL A 414 1.23 12.14 13.81
N LEU A 415 1.35 12.33 15.13
CA LEU A 415 0.29 12.00 16.09
C LEU A 415 -1.02 12.72 15.79
N ILE A 416 -0.94 14.01 15.45
CA ILE A 416 -2.13 14.78 15.05
C ILE A 416 -2.72 14.18 13.77
N LEU A 417 -1.92 13.98 12.72
CA LEU A 417 -2.43 13.60 11.40
C LEU A 417 -2.80 12.12 11.26
N VAL A 418 -2.26 11.23 12.09
CA VAL A 418 -2.70 9.83 12.10
C VAL A 418 -4.09 9.67 12.73
N ILE A 419 -4.49 10.62 13.59
CA ILE A 419 -5.85 10.71 14.14
C ILE A 419 -6.76 11.47 13.18
N VAL A 420 -6.31 12.62 12.68
CA VAL A 420 -7.09 13.49 11.79
C VAL A 420 -7.32 12.83 10.42
N GLY A 421 -6.36 12.09 9.87
CA GLY A 421 -6.43 11.48 8.54
C GLY A 421 -7.63 10.55 8.32
N PRO A 422 -7.87 9.56 9.20
CA PRO A 422 -9.08 8.74 9.13
C PRO A 422 -10.37 9.56 9.26
N LEU A 423 -10.37 10.63 10.07
CA LEU A 423 -11.52 11.53 10.22
C LEU A 423 -11.76 12.33 8.93
N THR A 424 -10.72 12.87 8.29
CA THR A 424 -10.85 13.57 7.02
C THR A 424 -11.32 12.64 5.92
N ALA A 425 -10.79 11.43 5.82
CA ALA A 425 -11.25 10.44 4.83
C ALA A 425 -12.75 10.15 4.93
N ARG A 426 -13.28 10.15 6.17
CA ARG A 426 -14.69 9.93 6.45
C ARG A 426 -15.54 11.20 6.20
N TRP A 427 -15.06 12.37 6.60
CA TRP A 427 -15.88 13.57 6.75
C TRP A 427 -15.70 14.63 5.65
N THR A 428 -14.65 14.55 4.81
CA THR A 428 -14.42 15.58 3.77
C THR A 428 -15.54 15.68 2.76
N GLU A 429 -16.06 14.56 2.27
CA GLU A 429 -17.19 14.58 1.33
C GLU A 429 -18.49 15.16 1.93
N PRO A 430 -19.02 14.67 3.06
CA PRO A 430 -20.25 15.21 3.62
C PRO A 430 -20.10 16.69 4.04
N LEU A 431 -18.94 17.09 4.54
CA LEU A 431 -18.66 18.49 4.87
C LEU A 431 -18.63 19.36 3.60
N ALA A 432 -17.94 18.91 2.55
CA ALA A 432 -17.91 19.62 1.28
C ALA A 432 -19.30 19.72 0.65
N ARG A 433 -20.16 18.71 0.77
CA ARG A 433 -21.56 18.74 0.31
C ARG A 433 -22.39 19.79 1.05
N ARG A 434 -22.24 19.90 2.38
CA ARG A 434 -22.93 20.92 3.18
C ARG A 434 -22.50 22.34 2.80
N ILE A 435 -21.22 22.52 2.51
CA ILE A 435 -20.66 23.82 2.12
C ILE A 435 -21.03 24.18 0.67
N THR A 436 -21.07 23.20 -0.24
CA THR A 436 -21.32 23.44 -1.68
C THR A 436 -22.79 23.33 -2.10
N GLY A 437 -23.70 22.91 -1.21
CA GLY A 437 -25.15 22.91 -1.43
C GLY A 437 -25.67 22.00 -2.55
N ARG A 438 -24.85 21.11 -3.12
CA ARG A 438 -25.26 20.24 -4.24
C ARG A 438 -25.86 18.90 -3.74
N PRO A 439 -27.10 18.54 -4.14
CA PRO A 439 -27.68 17.23 -3.86
C PRO A 439 -26.83 16.12 -4.49
N ALA A 440 -26.84 14.93 -3.88
CA ALA A 440 -26.22 13.75 -4.46
C ALA A 440 -26.81 13.51 -5.84
N ALA A 441 -25.97 13.40 -6.88
CA ALA A 441 -26.39 12.72 -8.09
C ALA A 441 -26.75 11.30 -7.67
N THR A 442 -28.04 11.00 -7.65
CA THR A 442 -28.57 9.65 -7.50
C THR A 442 -27.82 8.79 -8.51
N ALA A 443 -27.16 7.74 -8.03
CA ALA A 443 -26.82 6.63 -8.92
C ALA A 443 -28.14 6.20 -9.60
N PRO A 444 -28.14 5.82 -10.89
CA PRO A 444 -29.31 5.20 -11.48
C PRO A 444 -29.58 3.94 -10.68
N ALA A 445 -30.60 3.98 -9.83
CA ALA A 445 -31.17 2.79 -9.26
C ALA A 445 -31.98 2.15 -10.39
N GLU A 446 -31.61 0.92 -10.73
CA GLU A 446 -32.58 -0.11 -11.05
C GLU A 446 -33.37 0.12 -12.36
N GLU A 447 -32.69 -0.04 -13.50
CA GLU A 447 -33.31 -0.40 -14.78
C GLU A 447 -32.85 -1.82 -15.15
N ILE A 448 -33.01 -2.77 -14.21
CA ILE A 448 -32.84 -4.22 -14.44
C ILE A 448 -34.12 -4.99 -14.01
N ALA A 449 -35.12 -4.32 -13.41
CA ALA A 449 -36.33 -4.99 -12.92
C ALA A 449 -37.44 -5.19 -13.99
N ASP A 450 -37.32 -4.57 -15.17
CA ASP A 450 -38.41 -4.61 -16.17
C ASP A 450 -38.23 -5.66 -17.27
N GLU A 451 -37.05 -6.28 -17.43
CA GLU A 451 -36.86 -7.37 -18.42
C GLU A 451 -37.26 -8.76 -17.88
N GLU A 452 -37.11 -9.04 -16.59
CA GLU A 452 -37.45 -10.36 -16.02
C GLU A 452 -38.97 -10.56 -15.81
N SER A 453 -39.73 -9.46 -15.84
CA SER A 453 -41.20 -9.50 -15.70
C SER A 453 -41.94 -9.81 -17.01
N ALA A 454 -41.25 -9.73 -18.17
CA ALA A 454 -41.86 -9.97 -19.48
C ALA A 454 -41.73 -11.43 -19.97
N GLU A 455 -40.78 -12.21 -19.43
CA GLU A 455 -40.48 -13.59 -19.89
C GLU A 455 -41.32 -14.68 -19.17
N SER A 456 -42.18 -14.32 -18.21
CA SER A 456 -42.89 -15.30 -17.36
C SER A 456 -44.40 -15.43 -17.62
N ALA A 457 -44.88 -15.10 -18.81
CA ALA A 457 -46.25 -15.43 -19.22
C ALA A 457 -46.35 -16.87 -19.75
N PRO A 458 -47.06 -17.81 -19.08
CA PRO A 458 -47.19 -19.18 -19.57
C PRO A 458 -48.17 -19.25 -20.74
N ALA A 459 -47.76 -19.94 -21.81
CA ALA A 459 -48.62 -20.34 -22.92
C ALA A 459 -49.80 -21.17 -22.40
N ARG A 460 -51.04 -20.70 -22.64
CA ARG A 460 -52.24 -21.51 -22.49
C ARG A 460 -52.37 -22.45 -23.69
N VAL A 461 -52.60 -23.72 -23.38
CA VAL A 461 -52.97 -24.83 -24.28
C VAL A 461 -54.28 -24.55 -24.99
#